data_AF-A0A6A3XFX6-F1
#
_entry.id   AF-A0A6A3XFX6-F1
#
_cell.length_a   1.000
_cell.length_b   1.000
_cell.length_c   1.000
_cell.angle_alpha   90.00
_cell.angle_beta   90.00
_cell.angle_gamma   90.00
#
_symmetry.space_group_name_H-M   'P 1'
#
loop_
_entity.id
_entity.type
_entity.pdbx_description
1 polymer ?
#
loop_
_entity_poly.entity_id
_entity_poly.type
_entity_poly.pdbx_seq_one_letter_code
_entity_poly.pdbx_strand_id
1 'polypeptide(L)'
;MEETVSHFHPEMNRGDRPNKKRQYYAWKAARATIEAKCSSDSRLHCRDRNRSTGTTLPPATEERLVEWINSLRADGVPVTVLMLKLQALEVYRGYQLPHGAFSATWSWRRHFLRRHNLTIRRRTRAGQTTPADAATKAAEFSVIVRDKTKELKISKLYNAGQTGAKTVCRQDQEARNGHAAR
;
A
#
# COMPACT_ATOMS: atom_id res chain seq x y z
N MET A 1 -11.31 19.06 40.22
CA MET A 1 -11.22 17.78 39.48
C MET A 1 -12.03 16.66 40.14
N GLU A 2 -12.04 16.52 41.48
CA GLU A 2 -12.86 15.49 42.14
C GLU A 2 -14.37 15.72 41.94
N GLU A 3 -14.82 16.95 42.16
CA GLU A 3 -16.21 17.36 41.89
C GLU A 3 -16.56 17.16 40.42
N THR A 4 -15.64 17.50 39.51
CA THR A 4 -15.80 17.33 38.06
C THR A 4 -16.00 15.85 37.69
N VAL A 5 -15.17 14.95 38.23
CA VAL A 5 -15.29 13.51 37.96
C VAL A 5 -16.58 12.96 38.58
N SER A 6 -16.96 13.44 39.77
CA SER A 6 -18.19 13.00 40.44
C SER A 6 -19.45 13.51 39.74
N HIS A 7 -19.41 14.70 39.12
CA HIS A 7 -20.50 15.24 38.32
C HIS A 7 -20.70 14.49 37.00
N PHE A 8 -19.62 14.23 36.25
CA PHE A 8 -19.71 13.54 34.95
C PHE A 8 -19.76 12.01 35.05
N HIS A 9 -19.34 11.44 36.18
CA HIS A 9 -19.32 10.01 36.42
C HIS A 9 -19.83 9.67 37.84
N PRO A 10 -21.11 9.92 38.14
CA PRO A 10 -21.67 9.74 39.48
C PRO A 10 -21.63 8.26 39.93
N GLU A 11 -21.94 7.34 39.02
CA GLU A 11 -21.99 5.89 39.25
C GLU A 11 -20.60 5.21 39.34
N MET A 12 -19.52 5.98 39.18
CA MET A 12 -18.18 5.42 39.11
C MET A 12 -17.64 5.01 40.48
N ASN A 13 -17.14 3.77 40.56
CA ASN A 13 -16.54 3.21 41.76
C ASN A 13 -15.41 4.12 42.28
N ARG A 14 -15.33 4.30 43.60
CA ARG A 14 -14.35 5.20 44.23
C ARG A 14 -12.90 4.84 43.88
N GLY A 15 -12.62 3.56 43.63
CA GLY A 15 -11.31 3.07 43.19
C GLY A 15 -10.86 3.56 41.80
N ASP A 16 -11.80 3.87 40.90
CA ASP A 16 -11.49 4.26 39.52
C ASP A 16 -11.38 5.78 39.33
N ARG A 17 -11.90 6.55 40.29
CA ARG A 17 -11.88 8.03 40.26
C ARG A 17 -10.46 8.61 40.14
N PRO A 18 -9.42 8.09 40.82
CA PRO A 18 -8.05 8.55 40.63
C PRO A 18 -7.54 8.39 39.19
N ASN A 19 -7.81 7.25 38.55
CA ASN A 19 -7.45 7.02 37.15
C ASN A 19 -8.18 7.98 36.22
N LYS A 20 -9.46 8.25 36.49
CA LYS A 20 -10.25 9.21 35.71
C LYS A 20 -9.73 10.64 35.86
N LYS A 21 -9.34 11.05 37.08
CA LYS A 21 -8.66 12.34 37.31
C LYS A 21 -7.36 12.43 36.52
N ARG A 22 -6.52 11.37 36.52
CA ARG A 22 -5.27 11.34 35.75
C ARG A 22 -5.54 11.53 34.25
N GLN A 23 -6.57 10.88 33.72
CA GLN A 23 -7.00 11.08 32.33
C GLN A 23 -7.41 12.52 32.06
N TYR A 24 -8.20 13.14 32.94
CA TYR A 24 -8.65 14.52 32.75
C TYR A 24 -7.48 15.53 32.84
N TYR A 25 -6.53 15.31 33.75
CA TYR A 25 -5.31 16.11 33.80
C TYR A 25 -4.46 15.93 32.55
N ALA A 26 -4.33 14.70 32.03
CA ALA A 26 -3.62 14.45 30.78
C ALA A 26 -4.30 15.16 29.59
N TRP A 27 -5.63 15.14 29.50
CA TRP A 27 -6.38 15.89 28.49
C TRP A 27 -6.23 17.40 28.65
N LYS A 28 -6.25 17.91 29.90
CA LYS A 28 -6.02 19.33 30.18
C LYS A 28 -4.62 19.77 29.74
N ALA A 29 -3.60 18.96 29.99
CA ALA A 29 -2.23 19.22 29.56
C ALA A 29 -2.08 19.18 28.03
N ALA A 30 -2.79 18.27 27.35
CA ALA A 30 -2.77 18.12 25.89
C ALA A 30 -3.82 18.97 25.15
N ARG A 31 -4.51 19.88 25.85
CA ARG A 31 -5.71 20.59 25.34
C ARG A 31 -5.46 21.32 24.03
N ALA A 32 -4.39 22.11 23.93
CA ALA A 32 -4.06 22.86 22.72
C ALA A 32 -3.85 21.93 21.50
N THR A 33 -3.17 20.80 21.70
CA THR A 33 -2.97 19.77 20.66
C THR A 33 -4.28 19.13 20.24
N ILE A 34 -5.20 18.87 21.19
CA ILE A 34 -6.52 18.30 20.90
C ILE A 34 -7.36 19.30 20.09
N GLU A 35 -7.42 20.57 20.51
CA GLU A 35 -8.19 21.63 19.84
C GLU A 35 -7.66 21.91 18.42
N ALA A 36 -6.34 22.00 18.25
CA ALA A 36 -5.70 22.16 16.94
C ALA A 36 -6.03 21.00 16.00
N LYS A 37 -6.01 19.76 16.52
CA LYS A 37 -6.39 18.58 15.74
C LYS A 37 -7.87 18.63 15.37
N CYS A 38 -8.77 18.86 16.32
CA CYS A 38 -10.22 18.96 16.09
C CYS A 38 -10.59 20.05 15.07
N SER A 39 -9.80 21.12 14.99
CA SER A 39 -10.00 22.20 14.02
C SER A 39 -9.58 21.83 12.59
N SER A 40 -8.80 20.76 12.40
CA SER A 40 -8.51 20.21 11.08
C SER A 40 -9.70 19.37 10.58
N ASP A 41 -10.08 19.50 9.30
CA ASP A 41 -11.20 18.78 8.67
C ASP A 41 -10.95 17.26 8.47
N SER A 42 -9.91 16.73 9.10
CA SER A 42 -9.54 15.31 9.02
C SER A 42 -10.40 14.48 9.95
N ARG A 43 -11.35 13.70 9.42
CA ARG A 43 -12.27 12.79 10.18
C ARG A 43 -11.57 11.68 11.00
N LEU A 44 -10.26 11.73 11.20
CA LEU A 44 -9.41 10.71 11.84
C LEU A 44 -8.75 11.20 13.15
N HIS A 45 -9.31 12.21 13.82
CA HIS A 45 -8.76 12.81 15.06
C HIS A 45 -8.41 11.79 16.16
N CYS A 46 -9.17 10.71 16.27
CA CYS A 46 -9.11 9.78 17.41
C CYS A 46 -8.00 8.71 17.33
N ARG A 47 -7.20 8.69 16.26
CA ARG A 47 -6.18 7.63 16.04
C ARG A 47 -4.84 8.15 15.53
N ASP A 48 -4.60 9.44 15.69
CA ASP A 48 -3.32 10.04 15.31
C ASP A 48 -2.22 9.61 16.31
N ARG A 49 -1.42 8.63 15.90
CA ARG A 49 -0.24 8.15 16.61
C ARG A 49 0.99 8.70 15.91
N ASN A 50 2.01 9.07 16.68
CA ASN A 50 3.31 9.41 16.10
C ASN A 50 3.78 8.25 15.20
N ARG A 51 4.45 8.58 14.08
CA ARG A 51 4.87 7.64 13.02
C ARG A 51 5.70 6.46 13.57
N SER A 52 6.34 6.65 14.72
CA SER A 52 7.19 5.70 15.45
C SER A 52 6.49 4.93 16.58
N THR A 53 5.26 5.28 16.96
CA THR A 53 4.58 4.62 18.08
C THR A 53 4.12 3.21 17.67
N GLY A 54 4.72 2.19 18.27
CA GLY A 54 4.40 0.78 18.03
C GLY A 54 5.22 0.13 16.90
N THR A 55 6.34 0.73 16.49
CA THR A 55 7.24 0.13 15.51
C THR A 55 8.23 -0.83 16.18
N THR A 56 8.35 -2.03 15.64
CA THR A 56 9.36 -3.02 16.10
C THR A 56 10.76 -2.68 15.57
N LEU A 57 10.84 -1.83 14.54
CA LEU A 57 12.08 -1.31 13.98
C LEU A 57 12.20 0.20 14.28
N PRO A 58 13.43 0.72 14.53
CA PRO A 58 13.68 2.15 14.57
C PRO A 58 13.31 2.83 13.24
N PRO A 59 12.84 4.10 13.25
CA PRO A 59 12.48 4.82 12.02
C PRO A 59 13.60 4.89 10.97
N ALA A 60 14.83 5.16 11.40
CA ALA A 60 16.00 5.22 10.50
C ALA A 60 16.25 3.88 9.79
N THR A 61 16.00 2.77 10.48
CA THR A 61 16.11 1.42 9.92
C THR A 61 15.03 1.14 8.87
N GLU A 62 13.82 1.65 9.08
CA GLU A 62 12.75 1.55 8.09
C GLU A 62 13.03 2.39 6.85
N GLU A 63 13.63 3.58 7.00
CA GLU A 63 14.00 4.45 5.87
C GLU A 63 15.01 3.76 4.95
N ARG A 64 16.02 3.09 5.50
CA ARG A 64 16.96 2.28 4.71
C ARG A 64 16.28 1.15 3.93
N LEU A 65 15.24 0.52 4.49
CA LEU A 65 14.44 -0.48 3.78
C LEU A 65 13.64 0.16 2.63
N VAL A 66 13.13 1.37 2.81
CA VAL A 66 12.42 2.12 1.76
C VAL A 66 13.36 2.48 0.61
N GLU A 67 14.55 3.00 0.92
CA GLU A 67 15.59 3.30 -0.06
C GLU A 67 15.95 2.06 -0.88
N TRP A 68 16.17 0.93 -0.22
CA TRP A 68 16.46 -0.35 -0.88
C TRP A 68 15.32 -0.84 -1.78
N ILE A 69 14.06 -0.65 -1.37
CA ILE A 69 12.91 -0.99 -2.23
C ILE A 69 12.88 -0.07 -3.46
N ASN A 70 13.15 1.21 -3.28
CA ASN A 70 13.10 2.19 -4.36
C ASN A 70 14.25 1.99 -5.36
N SER A 71 15.45 1.64 -4.90
CA SER A 71 16.57 1.33 -5.79
C SER A 71 16.25 0.13 -6.69
N LEU A 72 15.74 -0.98 -6.12
CA LEU A 72 15.35 -2.14 -6.91
C LEU A 72 14.24 -1.82 -7.92
N ARG A 73 13.30 -0.94 -7.56
CA ARG A 73 12.26 -0.49 -8.49
C ARG A 73 12.78 0.39 -9.60
N ALA A 74 13.79 1.22 -9.33
CA ALA A 74 14.48 2.01 -10.35
C ALA A 74 15.18 1.09 -11.36
N ASP A 75 15.75 -0.02 -10.89
CA ASP A 75 16.38 -1.05 -11.72
C ASP A 75 15.37 -1.99 -12.42
N GLY A 76 14.06 -1.72 -12.28
CA GLY A 76 12.99 -2.54 -12.86
C GLY A 76 12.79 -3.90 -12.17
N VAL A 77 13.45 -4.15 -11.03
CA VAL A 77 13.36 -5.39 -10.27
C VAL A 77 12.16 -5.34 -9.31
N PRO A 78 11.17 -6.24 -9.44
CA PRO A 78 10.03 -6.25 -8.53
C PRO A 78 10.43 -6.81 -7.16
N VAL A 79 10.12 -6.07 -6.09
CA VAL A 79 10.30 -6.53 -4.72
C VAL A 79 9.13 -7.42 -4.31
N THR A 80 9.41 -8.70 -4.07
CA THR A 80 8.42 -9.67 -3.57
C THR A 80 8.24 -9.56 -2.05
N VAL A 81 7.14 -10.15 -1.57
CA VAL A 81 6.86 -10.29 -0.14
C VAL A 81 8.01 -10.99 0.60
N LEU A 82 8.57 -12.03 0.01
CA LEU A 82 9.64 -12.82 0.62
C LEU A 82 10.94 -12.02 0.69
N MET A 83 11.29 -11.32 -0.39
CA MET A 83 12.48 -10.45 -0.42
C MET A 83 12.42 -9.39 0.68
N LEU A 84 11.28 -8.71 0.83
CA LEU A 84 11.08 -7.73 1.90
C LEU A 84 11.23 -8.36 3.29
N LYS A 85 10.69 -9.56 3.50
CA LYS A 85 10.81 -10.27 4.78
C LYS A 85 12.27 -10.57 5.11
N LEU A 86 13.01 -11.14 4.16
CA LEU A 86 14.42 -11.51 4.34
C LEU A 86 15.29 -10.27 4.59
N GLN A 87 15.12 -9.22 3.78
CA GLN A 87 15.87 -7.98 3.94
C GLN A 87 15.59 -7.32 5.30
N ALA A 88 14.33 -7.29 5.74
CA ALA A 88 13.99 -6.72 7.05
C ALA A 88 14.61 -7.50 8.21
N LEU A 89 14.70 -8.83 8.12
CA LEU A 89 15.36 -9.66 9.12
C LEU A 89 16.88 -9.47 9.11
N GLU A 90 17.49 -9.33 7.93
CA GLU A 90 18.92 -9.05 7.80
C GLU A 90 19.27 -7.69 8.41
N VAL A 91 18.51 -6.67 8.04
CA VAL A 91 18.65 -5.35 8.62
C VAL A 91 18.46 -5.40 10.14
N TYR A 92 17.45 -6.12 10.64
CA TYR A 92 17.23 -6.29 12.09
C TYR A 92 18.43 -6.90 12.82
N ARG A 93 19.06 -7.95 12.24
CA ARG A 93 20.28 -8.57 12.79
C ARG A 93 21.44 -7.58 12.90
N GLY A 94 21.58 -6.68 11.95
CA GLY A 94 22.65 -5.67 11.94
C GLY A 94 22.56 -4.61 13.04
N TYR A 95 21.38 -4.40 13.64
CA TYR A 95 21.17 -3.35 14.66
C TYR A 95 21.28 -3.84 16.12
N GLN A 96 21.79 -5.07 16.36
CA GLN A 96 21.94 -5.65 17.71
C GLN A 96 20.66 -5.61 18.57
N LEU A 97 19.49 -5.63 17.93
CA LEU A 97 18.19 -5.63 18.60
C LEU A 97 17.92 -7.01 19.23
N PRO A 98 17.05 -7.12 20.26
CA PRO A 98 16.83 -8.37 21.00
C PRO A 98 16.55 -9.55 20.07
N HIS A 99 17.38 -10.59 20.13
CA HIS A 99 17.27 -11.71 19.20
C HIS A 99 15.87 -12.36 19.31
N GLY A 100 15.20 -12.55 18.16
CA GLY A 100 13.87 -13.15 18.10
C GLY A 100 12.66 -12.22 18.34
N ALA A 101 12.86 -10.96 18.74
CA ALA A 101 11.73 -10.04 18.96
C ALA A 101 11.07 -9.55 17.65
N PHE A 102 11.76 -9.70 16.52
CA PHE A 102 11.26 -9.30 15.20
C PHE A 102 11.24 -10.48 14.22
N SER A 103 10.06 -10.79 13.69
CA SER A 103 9.84 -11.88 12.72
C SER A 103 9.36 -11.38 11.35
N ALA A 104 9.34 -10.06 11.13
CA ALA A 104 8.79 -9.42 9.93
C ALA A 104 7.40 -10.01 9.56
N THR A 105 6.51 -10.07 10.57
CA THR A 105 5.18 -10.70 10.45
C THR A 105 4.34 -10.04 9.36
N TRP A 106 3.29 -10.73 8.91
CA TRP A 106 2.36 -10.16 7.94
C TRP A 106 1.76 -8.82 8.40
N SER A 107 1.43 -8.71 9.69
CA SER A 107 0.92 -7.47 10.28
C SER A 107 1.95 -6.36 10.20
N TRP A 108 3.21 -6.62 10.58
CA TRP A 108 4.29 -5.64 10.44
C TRP A 108 4.43 -5.19 8.98
N ARG A 109 4.52 -6.15 8.03
CA ARG A 109 4.70 -5.85 6.61
C ARG A 109 3.57 -4.97 6.06
N ARG A 110 2.32 -5.31 6.37
CA ARG A 110 1.15 -4.51 5.98
C ARG A 110 1.25 -3.08 6.51
N HIS A 111 1.61 -2.90 7.77
CA HIS A 111 1.72 -1.58 8.39
C HIS A 111 2.92 -0.79 7.86
N PHE A 112 4.06 -1.44 7.63
CA PHE A 112 5.24 -0.85 7.01
C PHE A 112 4.90 -0.31 5.62
N LEU A 113 4.31 -1.15 4.76
CA LEU A 113 3.90 -0.74 3.41
C LEU A 113 2.92 0.43 3.43
N ARG A 114 1.92 0.40 4.32
CA ARG A 114 0.94 1.49 4.45
C ARG A 114 1.57 2.79 4.94
N ARG A 115 2.48 2.72 5.93
CA ARG A 115 3.13 3.92 6.50
C ARG A 115 4.03 4.64 5.49
N HIS A 116 4.65 3.88 4.59
CA HIS A 116 5.58 4.40 3.58
C HIS A 116 4.94 4.55 2.19
N ASN A 117 3.62 4.43 2.08
CA ASN A 117 2.88 4.50 0.80
C ASN A 117 3.42 3.54 -0.29
N LEU A 118 3.87 2.36 0.13
CA LEU A 118 4.41 1.33 -0.75
C LEU A 118 3.36 0.26 -1.04
N THR A 119 3.34 -0.21 -2.29
CA THR A 119 2.52 -1.37 -2.71
C THR A 119 3.41 -2.44 -3.33
N ILE A 120 3.20 -3.71 -3.01
CA ILE A 120 3.83 -4.82 -3.74
C ILE A 120 3.07 -4.98 -5.06
N ARG A 121 3.72 -4.62 -6.17
CA ARG A 121 3.10 -4.69 -7.49
C ARG A 121 3.11 -6.13 -7.98
N ARG A 122 1.96 -6.60 -8.47
CA ARG A 122 1.90 -7.86 -9.22
C ARG A 122 2.68 -7.68 -10.52
N ARG A 123 3.45 -8.70 -10.92
CA ARG A 123 4.10 -8.71 -12.23
C ARG A 123 3.03 -8.57 -13.31
N THR A 124 2.98 -7.42 -13.96
CA THR A 124 2.12 -7.20 -15.13
C THR A 124 2.79 -7.85 -16.33
N ARG A 125 2.03 -8.65 -17.09
CA ARG A 125 2.51 -9.28 -18.34
C ARG A 125 2.57 -8.31 -19.53
N ALA A 126 2.14 -7.07 -19.35
CA ALA A 126 2.27 -6.03 -20.37
C ALA A 126 3.71 -5.48 -20.35
N GLY A 127 4.32 -5.39 -21.53
CA GLY A 127 5.64 -4.79 -21.71
C GLY A 127 5.66 -3.41 -21.08
N GLN A 128 6.62 -3.19 -20.18
CA GLN A 128 6.79 -1.94 -19.45
C GLN A 128 7.55 -0.94 -20.35
N THR A 129 7.04 -0.72 -21.55
CA THR A 129 7.55 0.29 -22.46
C THR A 129 6.89 1.60 -22.06
N THR A 130 7.66 2.62 -21.71
CA THR A 130 7.08 3.94 -21.47
C THR A 130 6.42 4.44 -22.77
N PRO A 131 5.36 5.26 -22.73
CA PRO A 131 4.71 5.76 -23.93
C PRO A 131 5.69 6.47 -24.89
N ALA A 132 6.71 7.14 -24.34
CA ALA A 132 7.77 7.79 -25.10
C ALA A 132 8.66 6.76 -25.83
N ASP A 133 9.16 5.74 -25.12
CA ASP A 133 9.98 4.69 -25.74
C ASP A 133 9.21 3.90 -26.80
N ALA A 134 7.90 3.71 -26.59
CA ALA A 134 7.02 3.06 -27.55
C ALA A 134 6.86 3.89 -28.82
N ALA A 135 6.72 5.21 -28.69
CA ALA A 135 6.63 6.13 -29.82
C ALA A 135 7.93 6.17 -30.63
N THR A 136 9.09 6.23 -29.95
CA THR A 136 10.40 6.19 -30.61
C THR A 136 10.60 4.89 -31.40
N LYS A 137 10.33 3.74 -30.78
CA LYS A 137 10.43 2.43 -31.46
C LYS A 137 9.46 2.30 -32.63
N ALA A 138 8.24 2.84 -32.50
CA ALA A 138 7.27 2.86 -33.60
C ALA A 138 7.76 3.74 -34.76
N ALA A 139 8.38 4.88 -34.47
CA ALA A 139 8.95 5.76 -35.49
C ALA A 139 10.11 5.07 -36.23
N GLU A 140 11.06 4.47 -35.52
CA GLU A 140 12.17 3.70 -36.10
C GLU A 140 11.66 2.55 -36.97
N PHE A 141 10.72 1.75 -36.45
CA PHE A 141 10.14 0.64 -37.19
C PHE A 141 9.40 1.11 -38.45
N SER A 142 8.70 2.25 -38.38
CA SER A 142 8.00 2.80 -39.54
C SER A 142 8.94 3.19 -40.69
N VAL A 143 10.17 3.61 -40.38
CA VAL A 143 11.20 3.91 -41.39
C VAL A 143 11.63 2.62 -42.09
N ILE A 144 11.95 1.59 -41.30
CA ILE A 144 12.37 0.27 -41.80
C ILE A 144 11.28 -0.32 -42.72
N VAL A 145 10.01 -0.25 -42.33
CA VAL A 145 8.89 -0.75 -43.15
C VAL A 145 8.80 0.01 -44.47
N ARG A 146 8.93 1.35 -44.46
CA ARG A 146 8.88 2.17 -45.67
C ARG A 146 10.03 1.87 -46.63
N ASP A 147 11.24 1.69 -46.10
CA ASP A 147 12.42 1.39 -46.91
C ASP A 147 12.30 0.00 -47.55
N LYS A 148 11.88 -1.01 -46.79
CA LYS A 148 11.62 -2.35 -47.32
C LYS A 148 10.49 -2.38 -48.35
N THR A 149 9.45 -1.56 -48.16
CA THR A 149 8.35 -1.45 -49.13
C THR A 149 8.84 -0.91 -50.48
N LYS A 150 9.74 0.09 -50.45
CA LYS A 150 10.35 0.65 -51.67
C LYS A 150 11.30 -0.36 -52.33
N GLU A 151 12.19 -0.98 -51.55
CA GLU A 151 13.17 -1.96 -52.04
C GLU A 151 12.49 -3.13 -52.76
N LEU A 152 11.44 -3.69 -52.14
CA LEU A 152 10.72 -4.85 -52.64
C LEU A 152 9.58 -4.51 -53.62
N LYS A 153 9.38 -3.22 -53.94
CA LYS A 153 8.30 -2.73 -54.81
C LYS A 153 6.92 -3.23 -54.38
N ILE A 154 6.67 -3.27 -53.07
CA ILE A 154 5.41 -3.76 -52.50
C ILE A 154 4.34 -2.66 -52.67
N SER A 155 3.29 -2.98 -53.43
CA SER A 155 2.18 -2.05 -53.68
C SER A 155 1.11 -2.05 -52.58
N LYS A 156 1.03 -3.14 -51.78
CA LYS A 156 -0.02 -3.31 -50.77
C LYS A 156 0.49 -4.07 -49.56
N LEU A 157 0.33 -3.46 -48.38
CA LEU A 157 0.65 -4.05 -47.07
C LEU A 157 -0.66 -4.42 -46.38
N TYR A 158 -0.73 -5.64 -45.85
CA TYR A 158 -1.87 -6.13 -45.08
C TYR A 158 -1.45 -6.35 -43.63
N ASN A 159 -2.33 -5.97 -42.70
CA ASN A 159 -2.17 -6.30 -41.29
C ASN A 159 -2.66 -7.74 -41.05
N ALA A 160 -1.82 -8.57 -40.44
CA ALA A 160 -2.18 -9.90 -39.97
C ALA A 160 -1.81 -10.04 -38.50
N GLY A 161 -2.76 -10.47 -37.67
CA GLY A 161 -2.53 -10.66 -36.24
C GLY A 161 -3.52 -11.68 -35.67
N GLN A 162 -3.11 -12.36 -34.60
CA GLN A 162 -4.00 -13.27 -33.88
C GLN A 162 -4.78 -12.50 -32.83
N THR A 163 -6.11 -12.61 -32.88
CA THR A 163 -7.00 -12.16 -31.80
C THR A 163 -7.57 -13.39 -31.11
N GLY A 164 -7.36 -13.53 -29.81
CA GLY A 164 -7.89 -14.66 -29.05
C GLY A 164 -9.42 -14.67 -29.10
N ALA A 165 -10.01 -15.77 -29.57
CA ALA A 165 -11.46 -15.95 -29.56
C ALA A 165 -11.94 -16.04 -28.10
N LYS A 166 -12.76 -15.09 -27.66
CA LYS A 166 -13.45 -15.17 -26.37
C LYS A 166 -14.64 -16.11 -26.53
N THR A 167 -14.50 -17.36 -26.11
CA THR A 167 -15.67 -18.19 -25.83
C THR A 167 -16.35 -17.64 -24.58
N VAL A 168 -17.49 -16.98 -24.75
CA VAL A 168 -18.40 -16.73 -23.63
C VAL A 168 -18.97 -18.08 -23.24
N CYS A 169 -18.57 -18.63 -22.10
CA CYS A 169 -19.28 -19.76 -21.49
C CYS A 169 -20.70 -19.30 -21.19
N ARG A 170 -21.64 -19.64 -22.07
CA ARG A 170 -23.08 -19.54 -21.83
C ARG A 170 -23.47 -20.66 -20.88
N GLN A 171 -23.17 -20.50 -19.60
CA GLN A 171 -23.88 -21.17 -18.52
C GLN A 171 -24.33 -20.06 -17.56
N ASP A 172 -25.55 -20.19 -17.05
CA ASP A 172 -26.24 -19.26 -16.14
C ASP A 172 -27.20 -18.24 -16.77
N GLN A 173 -28.03 -18.66 -17.73
CA GLN A 173 -29.27 -17.92 -18.02
C GLN A 173 -30.56 -18.74 -17.95
N GLU A 174 -30.49 -20.04 -17.66
CA GLU A 174 -31.69 -20.88 -17.45
C GLU A 174 -32.11 -21.05 -15.98
N ALA A 175 -31.30 -20.59 -15.01
CA ALA A 175 -31.61 -20.76 -13.58
C ALA A 175 -32.55 -19.68 -12.98
N ARG A 176 -33.13 -18.77 -13.78
CA ARG A 176 -33.99 -17.67 -13.25
C ARG A 176 -35.47 -17.68 -13.65
N ASN A 177 -35.91 -18.57 -14.56
CA ASN A 177 -37.32 -18.58 -15.03
C ASN A 177 -38.11 -19.85 -14.64
N GLY A 178 -37.62 -20.68 -13.71
CA GLY A 178 -38.18 -22.00 -13.44
C GLY A 178 -38.87 -22.23 -12.08
N HIS A 179 -39.10 -21.20 -11.25
CA HIS A 179 -39.77 -21.36 -9.94
C HIS A 179 -40.92 -20.35 -9.74
N ALA A 180 -41.83 -20.32 -10.71
CA ALA A 180 -43.15 -19.71 -10.56
C ALA A 180 -44.19 -20.57 -11.30
N ALA A 181 -44.33 -21.83 -10.89
CA ALA A 181 -45.49 -22.67 -11.20
C ALA A 181 -45.48 -23.93 -10.32
N ARG A 182 -46.04 -23.80 -9.11
CA ARG A 182 -46.99 -24.75 -8.49
C ARG A 182 -47.47 -24.18 -7.18
#